data_AF-A0A8X7ZZC1-F1
#
_entry.id   AF-A0A8X7ZZC1-F1
#
_cell.length_a   1.000
_cell.length_b   1.000
_cell.length_c   1.000
_cell.angle_alpha   90.00
_cell.angle_beta   90.00
_cell.angle_gamma   90.00
#
_symmetry.space_group_name_H-M   'P 1'
#
loop_
_entity.id
_entity.type
_entity.pdbx_description
1 polymer ?
#
loop_
_entity_poly.entity_id
_entity_poly.type
_entity_poly.pdbx_seq_one_letter_code
_entity_poly.pdbx_strand_id
1 'polypeptide(L)'
;MADDLCFFFSKDSFIIKAPKKSPLALRMVVLVFAMVCGVYICSICLKQIGIRTNPGFLNVEVIERPCPEPNIEPWETPYVHYPRPKTYSRAECKCNPVRYFAILSMQRSGSGWFETLLNNHTNISSNGEIFSVKVRRSNVSTITETLDKIYNLDWSSSASKNECTAAVGLKWMLNQAKASGIQPEQQGVMRHHEEIVEYFKTRGVSAIFLFRRNLLRRMISILANSYDRDVKPLNGTHKSHVHSPREAEILAKYKSLINTTLLIPSLKQVEDTTAKALEYFKSARHIILYYEDVVKNHTKLLDVQDFLKVPRRELKSRQVKIHKGSLLNYVENWDEVQKSLKGTHYESLLSGDY
;
A
#
# COMPACT_ATOMS: atom_id res chain seq x y z
N MET A 1 4.89 84.63 -59.89
CA MET A 1 5.40 85.81 -59.15
C MET A 1 5.94 85.26 -57.84
N ALA A 2 7.16 85.47 -57.42
CA ALA A 2 8.38 86.00 -58.01
C ALA A 2 9.52 85.46 -57.12
N ASP A 3 10.69 85.30 -57.71
CA ASP A 3 12.01 85.38 -57.07
C ASP A 3 12.57 84.15 -56.34
N ASP A 4 13.15 83.29 -57.18
CA ASP A 4 14.50 82.78 -57.06
C ASP A 4 15.52 83.91 -56.84
N LEU A 5 16.59 83.67 -56.05
CA LEU A 5 17.97 84.11 -56.30
C LEU A 5 18.84 83.62 -55.11
N CYS A 6 19.74 82.64 -55.31
CA CYS A 6 21.14 82.85 -55.70
C CYS A 6 22.02 83.34 -54.53
N PHE A 7 23.27 82.90 -54.28
CA PHE A 7 24.28 82.33 -55.15
C PHE A 7 25.59 82.07 -54.36
N PHE A 8 26.44 81.18 -54.91
CA PHE A 8 27.91 81.19 -54.96
C PHE A 8 28.81 80.79 -53.74
N PHE A 9 29.43 79.59 -53.92
CA PHE A 9 30.87 79.24 -53.83
C PHE A 9 31.57 79.14 -52.46
N SER A 10 32.28 78.05 -52.13
CA SER A 10 33.56 77.69 -52.78
C SER A 10 34.01 76.23 -52.56
N LYS A 11 34.64 75.68 -53.61
CA LYS A 11 35.61 74.56 -53.72
C LYS A 11 36.18 73.96 -52.42
N ASP A 12 36.13 72.63 -52.30
CA ASP A 12 37.30 71.78 -52.57
C ASP A 12 36.96 70.29 -52.58
N SER A 13 37.43 69.61 -53.62
CA SER A 13 37.33 68.17 -53.81
C SER A 13 38.29 67.44 -52.88
N PHE A 14 37.77 66.78 -51.84
CA PHE A 14 38.48 65.73 -51.13
C PHE A 14 37.82 64.38 -51.39
N ILE A 15 38.29 63.72 -52.44
CA ILE A 15 38.08 62.28 -52.64
C ILE A 15 38.87 61.57 -51.54
N ILE A 16 38.23 61.28 -50.41
CA ILE A 16 38.77 60.42 -49.37
C ILE A 16 38.20 59.03 -49.60
N LYS A 17 39.08 58.12 -50.06
CA LYS A 17 38.83 56.69 -50.18
C LYS A 17 38.13 56.16 -48.92
N ALA A 18 36.95 55.58 -49.08
CA ALA A 18 36.28 54.87 -48.00
C ALA A 18 37.21 53.74 -47.50
N PRO A 19 37.54 53.69 -46.20
CA PRO A 19 38.31 52.57 -45.67
C PRO A 19 37.43 51.34 -45.75
N LYS A 20 37.92 50.27 -46.38
CA LYS A 20 37.30 48.93 -46.36
C LYS A 20 37.16 48.48 -44.90
N LYS A 21 36.05 48.83 -44.24
CA LYS A 21 35.67 48.23 -42.96
C LYS A 21 35.43 46.76 -43.25
N SER A 22 36.33 45.91 -42.74
CA SER A 22 36.26 44.48 -42.91
C SER A 22 34.88 43.99 -42.45
N PRO A 23 34.16 43.18 -43.26
CA PRO A 23 32.84 42.67 -42.90
C PRO A 23 32.87 41.83 -41.60
N LEU A 24 34.06 41.38 -41.21
CA LEU A 24 34.32 40.64 -39.98
C LEU A 24 34.23 41.53 -38.74
N ALA A 25 34.77 42.75 -38.77
CA ALA A 25 34.68 43.69 -37.65
C ALA A 25 33.23 44.11 -37.39
N LEU A 26 32.45 44.37 -38.46
CA LEU A 26 31.03 44.69 -38.35
C LEU A 26 30.23 43.51 -37.76
N ARG A 27 30.51 42.28 -38.21
CA ARG A 27 29.88 41.06 -37.66
C ARG A 27 30.21 40.84 -36.19
N MET A 28 31.46 41.11 -35.77
CA MET A 28 31.85 41.03 -34.36
C MET A 28 31.17 42.09 -33.51
N VAL A 29 31.02 43.32 -34.01
CA VAL A 29 30.27 44.38 -33.31
C VAL A 29 28.79 44.00 -33.16
N VAL A 30 28.16 43.47 -34.21
CA VAL A 30 26.76 43.00 -34.16
C VAL A 30 26.60 41.83 -33.18
N LEU A 31 27.55 40.89 -33.14
CA LEU A 31 27.52 39.77 -32.18
C LEU A 31 27.66 40.25 -30.73
N VAL A 32 28.56 41.20 -30.47
CA VAL A 32 28.72 41.80 -29.15
C VAL A 32 27.45 42.54 -28.74
N PHE A 33 26.85 43.32 -29.66
CA PHE A 33 25.60 44.02 -29.40
C PHE A 33 24.44 43.05 -29.13
N ALA A 34 24.34 41.96 -29.89
CA ALA A 34 23.35 40.91 -29.67
C ALA A 34 23.53 40.20 -28.31
N MET A 35 24.77 39.93 -27.90
CA MET A 35 25.03 39.37 -26.57
C MET A 35 24.68 40.34 -25.44
N VAL A 36 25.04 41.62 -25.56
CA VAL A 36 24.70 42.64 -24.56
C VAL A 36 23.18 42.83 -24.47
N CYS A 37 22.48 42.91 -25.61
CA CYS A 37 21.03 42.94 -25.64
C CYS A 37 20.41 41.68 -25.05
N GLY A 38 20.96 40.49 -25.34
CA GLY A 38 20.50 39.23 -24.77
C GLY A 38 20.64 39.18 -23.25
N VAL A 39 21.79 39.59 -22.72
CA VAL A 39 22.03 39.69 -21.26
C VAL A 39 21.12 40.74 -20.62
N TYR A 40 20.91 41.89 -21.28
CA TYR A 40 20.03 42.95 -20.78
C TYR A 40 18.55 42.50 -20.75
N ILE A 41 18.07 41.86 -21.82
CA ILE A 41 16.72 41.28 -21.87
C ILE A 41 16.58 40.18 -20.81
N CYS A 42 17.58 39.29 -20.67
CA CYS A 42 17.57 38.25 -19.65
C CYS A 42 17.56 38.85 -18.22
N SER A 43 18.30 39.94 -17.98
CA SER A 43 18.32 40.68 -16.72
C SER A 43 16.97 41.36 -16.42
N ILE A 44 16.29 41.92 -17.43
CA ILE A 44 14.93 42.46 -17.28
C ILE A 44 13.91 41.34 -17.03
N CYS A 45 14.01 40.20 -17.73
CA CYS A 45 13.16 39.04 -17.50
C CYS A 45 13.36 38.48 -16.08
N LEU A 46 14.60 38.39 -15.59
CA LEU A 46 14.93 37.99 -14.22
C LEU A 46 14.42 39.02 -13.19
N LYS A 47 14.50 40.33 -13.47
CA LYS A 47 13.89 41.37 -12.63
C LYS A 47 12.36 41.30 -12.64
N GLN A 48 11.72 40.98 -13.77
CA GLN A 48 10.27 40.75 -13.83
C GLN A 48 9.84 39.50 -13.06
N ILE A 49 10.66 38.44 -13.07
CA ILE A 49 10.44 37.26 -12.22
C ILE A 49 10.61 37.64 -10.74
N GLY A 50 11.66 38.40 -10.38
CA GLY A 50 11.92 38.84 -9.00
C GLY A 50 10.97 39.92 -8.46
N ILE A 51 10.26 40.66 -9.31
CA ILE A 51 9.24 41.65 -8.92
C ILE A 51 7.83 41.03 -8.93
N ARG A 52 7.59 39.94 -9.69
CA ARG A 52 6.32 39.18 -9.67
C ARG A 52 6.24 38.08 -8.60
N THR A 53 7.26 37.89 -7.76
CA THR A 53 7.20 36.90 -6.65
C THR A 53 6.45 37.35 -5.40
N ASN A 54 5.77 38.49 -5.42
CA ASN A 54 4.65 38.71 -4.50
C ASN A 54 3.35 38.79 -5.31
N PRO A 55 2.72 37.66 -5.67
CA PRO A 55 1.28 37.64 -5.48
C PRO A 55 1.15 37.81 -3.97
N GLY A 56 0.80 39.02 -3.53
CA GLY A 56 0.17 39.13 -2.23
C GLY A 56 -0.96 38.12 -2.27
N PHE A 57 -0.77 36.99 -1.59
CA PHE A 57 -1.87 36.15 -1.22
C PHE A 57 -2.75 37.13 -0.46
N LEU A 58 -3.82 37.60 -1.10
CA LEU A 58 -5.02 37.92 -0.37
C LEU A 58 -5.18 36.71 0.53
N ASN A 59 -4.93 36.90 1.82
CA ASN A 59 -5.46 36.02 2.84
C ASN A 59 -6.98 36.16 2.69
N VAL A 60 -7.52 35.54 1.63
CA VAL A 60 -8.86 35.04 1.63
C VAL A 60 -8.76 34.07 2.79
N GLU A 61 -9.22 34.51 3.96
CA GLU A 61 -9.71 33.59 4.96
C GLU A 61 -10.72 32.75 4.19
N VAL A 62 -10.25 31.61 3.69
CA VAL A 62 -11.12 30.54 3.24
C VAL A 62 -11.81 30.18 4.53
N ILE A 63 -12.97 30.80 4.75
CA ILE A 63 -13.91 30.41 5.79
C ILE A 63 -14.00 28.91 5.60
N GLU A 64 -13.38 28.14 6.50
CA GLU A 64 -13.38 26.70 6.39
C GLU A 64 -14.84 26.30 6.42
N ARG A 65 -15.41 25.99 5.25
CA ARG A 65 -16.80 25.55 5.20
C ARG A 65 -16.85 24.33 6.11
N PRO A 66 -17.65 24.38 7.19
CA PRO A 66 -17.82 23.21 8.03
C PRO A 66 -18.27 22.07 7.14
N CYS A 67 -17.72 20.89 7.39
CA CYS A 67 -18.14 19.71 6.64
C CYS A 67 -19.65 19.58 6.76
N PRO A 68 -20.37 19.24 5.67
CA PRO A 68 -21.79 18.98 5.75
C PRO A 68 -22.07 17.99 6.88
N GLU A 69 -23.13 18.22 7.65
CA GLU A 69 -23.54 17.24 8.65
C GLU A 69 -23.73 15.90 7.95
N PRO A 70 -22.99 14.87 8.35
CA PRO A 70 -23.02 13.63 7.63
C PRO A 70 -24.34 12.92 7.95
N ASN A 71 -25.08 12.52 6.92
CA ASN A 71 -26.28 11.71 7.07
C ASN A 71 -25.88 10.26 7.44
N ILE A 72 -25.50 10.06 8.70
CA ILE A 72 -25.02 8.80 9.25
C ILE A 72 -25.97 8.39 10.37
N GLU A 73 -26.44 7.15 10.27
CA GLU A 73 -27.23 6.52 11.32
C GLU A 73 -26.48 6.50 12.66
N PRO A 74 -27.15 6.77 13.81
CA PRO A 74 -26.47 6.89 15.11
C PRO A 74 -25.58 5.69 15.49
N TRP A 75 -25.94 4.48 15.07
CA TRP A 75 -25.17 3.26 15.34
C TRP A 75 -23.90 3.12 14.48
N GLU A 76 -23.78 3.88 13.39
CA GLU A 76 -22.61 3.89 12.52
C GLU A 76 -21.61 5.01 12.90
N THR A 77 -22.03 6.00 13.69
CA THR A 77 -21.18 7.11 14.16
C THR A 77 -19.86 6.67 14.79
N PRO A 78 -19.81 5.62 15.65
CA PRO A 78 -18.55 5.20 16.26
C PRO A 78 -17.49 4.68 15.27
N TYR A 79 -17.90 4.29 14.06
CA TYR A 79 -17.03 3.70 13.03
C TYR A 79 -16.59 4.71 11.96
N VAL A 80 -16.99 5.97 12.09
CA VAL A 80 -16.73 7.02 11.11
C VAL A 80 -15.83 8.09 11.72
N HIS A 81 -14.67 8.29 11.09
CA HIS A 81 -13.64 9.18 11.60
C HIS A 81 -13.24 10.25 10.58
N TYR A 82 -12.79 11.39 11.07
CA TYR A 82 -12.25 12.48 10.25
C TYR A 82 -10.80 12.76 10.68
N PRO A 83 -9.85 11.87 10.35
CA PRO A 83 -8.46 11.98 10.79
C PRO A 83 -7.83 13.29 10.29
N ARG A 84 -6.94 13.84 11.11
CA ARG A 84 -6.19 15.08 10.86
C ARG A 84 -4.70 14.74 10.93
N PRO A 85 -4.11 14.23 9.83
CA PRO A 85 -2.69 13.88 9.80
C PRO A 85 -1.84 15.10 10.16
N LYS A 86 -0.78 14.86 10.92
CA LYS A 86 0.21 15.89 11.30
C LYS A 86 1.20 16.16 10.18
N THR A 87 1.40 15.18 9.30
CA THR A 87 2.42 15.20 8.26
C THR A 87 1.99 15.89 6.95
N TYR A 88 0.69 16.03 6.70
CA TYR A 88 0.14 16.70 5.52
C TYR A 88 -1.32 17.14 5.75
N SER A 89 -1.81 18.04 4.89
CA SER A 89 -3.24 18.40 4.86
C SER A 89 -4.01 17.46 3.93
N ARG A 90 -5.17 16.95 4.40
CA ARG A 90 -6.09 16.18 3.56
C ARG A 90 -6.81 17.03 2.50
N ALA A 91 -6.63 18.35 2.51
CA ALA A 91 -7.20 19.30 1.54
C ALA A 91 -8.69 19.02 1.26
N GLU A 92 -9.05 18.76 0.00
CA GLU A 92 -10.42 18.45 -0.44
C GLU A 92 -11.02 17.21 0.24
N CYS A 93 -10.19 16.28 0.71
CA CYS A 93 -10.62 15.05 1.39
C CYS A 93 -10.88 15.25 2.89
N LYS A 94 -10.72 16.47 3.45
CA LYS A 94 -10.90 16.74 4.89
C LYS A 94 -12.27 16.28 5.41
N CYS A 95 -13.31 16.45 4.58
CA CYS A 95 -14.68 16.08 4.91
C CYS A 95 -15.07 14.66 4.48
N ASN A 96 -14.12 13.85 4.00
CA ASN A 96 -14.41 12.47 3.64
C ASN A 96 -14.23 11.58 4.88
N PRO A 97 -15.28 10.85 5.29
CA PRO A 97 -15.20 9.95 6.43
C PRO A 97 -14.23 8.79 6.14
N VAL A 98 -13.53 8.35 7.17
CA VAL A 98 -12.59 7.25 7.12
C VAL A 98 -13.01 6.18 8.11
N ARG A 99 -13.07 4.93 7.64
CA ARG A 99 -13.31 3.76 8.48
C ARG A 99 -12.02 3.02 8.76
N TYR A 100 -11.89 2.52 9.98
CA TYR A 100 -10.71 1.78 10.41
C TYR A 100 -10.92 0.29 10.30
N PHE A 101 -9.91 -0.45 9.82
CA PHE A 101 -9.97 -1.90 9.77
C PHE A 101 -8.65 -2.59 10.07
N ALA A 102 -8.73 -3.86 10.49
CA ALA A 102 -7.58 -4.73 10.64
C ALA A 102 -7.86 -6.11 10.04
N ILE A 103 -6.98 -6.58 9.16
CA ILE A 103 -7.04 -7.93 8.59
C ILE A 103 -6.33 -8.88 9.55
N LEU A 104 -7.09 -9.69 10.28
CA LEU A 104 -6.58 -10.68 11.21
C LEU A 104 -6.49 -12.04 10.52
N SER A 105 -5.28 -12.60 10.41
CA SER A 105 -5.02 -13.79 9.60
C SER A 105 -3.86 -14.60 10.17
N MET A 106 -3.59 -15.78 9.62
CA MET A 106 -2.30 -16.45 9.80
C MET A 106 -1.43 -16.41 8.56
N GLN A 107 -0.12 -16.64 8.69
CA GLN A 107 0.74 -16.78 7.50
C GLN A 107 0.21 -17.88 6.57
N ARG A 108 0.35 -17.63 5.26
CA ARG A 108 -0.07 -18.52 4.16
C ARG A 108 -1.57 -18.83 4.08
N SER A 109 -2.39 -17.97 4.67
CA SER A 109 -3.86 -18.02 4.56
C SER A 109 -4.44 -17.16 3.43
N GLY A 110 -3.59 -16.61 2.56
CA GLY A 110 -4.01 -15.79 1.42
C GLY A 110 -4.15 -14.29 1.70
N SER A 111 -3.84 -13.83 2.91
CA SER A 111 -3.99 -12.42 3.30
C SER A 111 -3.10 -11.44 2.55
N GLY A 112 -1.93 -11.86 2.06
CA GLY A 112 -1.13 -11.03 1.14
C GLY A 112 -1.83 -10.79 -0.21
N TRP A 113 -2.47 -11.80 -0.77
CA TRP A 113 -3.25 -11.66 -2.01
C TRP A 113 -4.52 -10.84 -1.78
N PHE A 114 -5.25 -11.14 -0.70
CA PHE A 114 -6.45 -10.41 -0.31
C PHE A 114 -6.17 -8.92 -0.06
N GLU A 115 -5.08 -8.60 0.62
CA GLU A 115 -4.63 -7.21 0.81
C GLU A 115 -4.37 -6.50 -0.53
N THR A 116 -3.75 -7.17 -1.52
CA THR A 116 -3.56 -6.54 -2.83
C THR A 116 -4.86 -6.27 -3.58
N LEU A 117 -5.90 -7.09 -3.36
CA LEU A 117 -7.25 -6.82 -3.87
C LEU A 117 -7.84 -5.57 -3.22
N LEU A 118 -7.77 -5.46 -1.89
CA LEU A 118 -8.26 -4.27 -1.20
C LEU A 118 -7.49 -3.01 -1.62
N ASN A 119 -6.17 -3.08 -1.71
CA ASN A 119 -5.34 -1.97 -2.18
C ASN A 119 -5.51 -1.62 -3.66
N ASN A 120 -6.22 -2.44 -4.45
CA ASN A 120 -6.63 -2.05 -5.80
C ASN A 120 -7.80 -1.05 -5.77
N HIS A 121 -8.61 -1.04 -4.70
CA HIS A 121 -9.66 -0.05 -4.52
C HIS A 121 -9.04 1.33 -4.25
N THR A 122 -9.52 2.38 -4.93
CA THR A 122 -8.90 3.71 -4.84
C THR A 122 -9.08 4.37 -3.48
N ASN A 123 -10.18 4.06 -2.78
CA ASN A 123 -10.48 4.59 -1.44
C ASN A 123 -10.07 3.67 -0.27
N ILE A 124 -9.42 2.52 -0.51
CA ILE A 124 -8.92 1.64 0.56
C ILE A 124 -7.39 1.70 0.61
N SER A 125 -6.83 1.82 1.81
CA SER A 125 -5.40 1.73 2.07
C SER A 125 -5.10 0.75 3.21
N SER A 126 -4.51 -0.40 2.89
CA SER A 126 -3.97 -1.37 3.84
C SER A 126 -2.44 -1.26 3.88
N ASN A 127 -1.89 -1.06 5.08
CA ASN A 127 -0.49 -0.75 5.32
C ASN A 127 0.42 -1.98 5.52
N GLY A 128 0.00 -3.19 5.15
CA GLY A 128 0.82 -4.40 5.31
C GLY A 128 0.96 -4.85 6.76
N GLU A 129 1.98 -5.70 7.00
CA GLU A 129 2.25 -6.31 8.31
C GLU A 129 3.10 -5.41 9.20
N ILE A 130 2.55 -4.27 9.62
CA ILE A 130 3.28 -3.29 10.44
C ILE A 130 3.83 -3.91 11.73
N PHE A 131 3.06 -4.81 12.36
CA PHE A 131 3.43 -5.51 13.59
C PHE A 131 4.35 -6.73 13.39
N SER A 132 4.80 -7.03 12.17
CA SER A 132 5.88 -8.03 11.98
C SER A 132 7.18 -7.61 12.69
N VAL A 133 7.38 -6.30 12.88
CA VAL A 133 8.50 -5.72 13.62
C VAL A 133 8.27 -5.88 15.13
N LYS A 134 9.14 -6.65 15.80
CA LYS A 134 9.02 -7.00 17.23
C LYS A 134 8.83 -5.79 18.15
N VAL A 135 9.59 -4.72 17.94
CA VAL A 135 9.55 -3.51 18.79
C VAL A 135 8.16 -2.87 18.79
N ARG A 136 7.42 -2.92 17.67
CA ARG A 136 6.09 -2.28 17.55
C ARG A 136 5.00 -3.02 18.34
N ARG A 137 5.29 -4.22 18.83
CA ARG A 137 4.36 -5.09 19.56
C ARG A 137 4.92 -5.59 20.88
N SER A 138 5.88 -4.85 21.44
CA SER A 138 6.54 -5.16 22.70
C SER A 138 5.60 -5.00 23.90
N ASN A 139 4.70 -4.01 23.86
CA ASN A 139 3.69 -3.74 24.87
C ASN A 139 2.48 -3.01 24.27
N VAL A 140 1.41 -2.88 25.08
CA VAL A 140 0.15 -2.26 24.68
C VAL A 140 0.32 -0.79 24.26
N SER A 141 1.07 0.03 25.00
CA SER A 141 1.28 1.46 24.68
C SER A 141 1.87 1.63 23.29
N THR A 142 2.92 0.86 22.97
CA THR A 142 3.56 0.92 21.66
C THR A 142 2.63 0.44 20.55
N ILE A 143 1.78 -0.55 20.83
CA ILE A 143 0.75 -1.02 19.90
C ILE A 143 -0.25 0.10 19.63
N THR A 144 -0.83 0.70 20.66
CA THR A 144 -1.86 1.73 20.52
C THR A 144 -1.30 2.98 19.85
N GLU A 145 -0.09 3.43 20.21
CA GLU A 145 0.61 4.53 19.53
C GLU A 145 0.82 4.25 18.03
N THR A 146 1.15 3.00 17.69
CA THR A 146 1.33 2.60 16.28
C THR A 146 0.00 2.60 15.55
N LEU A 147 -1.07 2.06 16.15
CA LEU A 147 -2.42 2.07 15.60
C LEU A 147 -2.91 3.51 15.39
N ASP A 148 -2.72 4.39 16.37
CA ASP A 148 -3.11 5.80 16.28
C ASP A 148 -2.40 6.51 15.13
N LYS A 149 -1.11 6.25 14.90
CA LYS A 149 -0.39 6.79 13.74
C LYS A 149 -0.98 6.30 12.41
N ILE A 150 -1.31 5.01 12.30
CA ILE A 150 -1.91 4.44 11.09
C ILE A 150 -3.29 5.05 10.85
N TYR A 151 -4.15 5.06 11.86
CA TYR A 151 -5.54 5.50 11.76
C TYR A 151 -5.68 7.03 11.64
N ASN A 152 -4.69 7.80 12.12
CA ASN A 152 -4.60 9.24 11.84
C ASN A 152 -4.03 9.55 10.44
N LEU A 153 -3.76 8.52 9.62
CA LEU A 153 -3.15 8.64 8.28
C LEU A 153 -1.74 9.23 8.28
N ASP A 154 -1.01 9.16 9.40
CA ASP A 154 0.38 9.64 9.52
C ASP A 154 1.43 8.55 9.20
N TRP A 155 0.97 7.37 8.75
CA TRP A 155 1.86 6.27 8.41
C TRP A 155 2.31 6.36 6.95
N SER A 156 3.60 6.62 6.73
CA SER A 156 4.17 6.60 5.38
C SER A 156 4.36 5.16 4.91
N SER A 157 3.63 4.77 3.87
CA SER A 157 3.80 3.50 3.19
C SER A 157 3.54 3.64 1.69
N SER A 158 3.97 2.65 0.91
CA SER A 158 3.64 2.57 -0.53
C SER A 158 2.15 2.39 -0.81
N ALA A 159 1.32 2.18 0.23
CA ALA A 159 -0.13 2.11 0.11
C ALA A 159 -0.80 3.49 0.19
N SER A 160 -0.05 4.59 0.37
CA SER A 160 -0.58 5.95 0.27
C SER A 160 -1.22 6.17 -1.09
N LYS A 161 -2.39 6.81 -1.09
CA LYS A 161 -3.22 7.04 -2.28
C LYS A 161 -3.25 8.52 -2.62
N ASN A 162 -3.36 8.81 -3.91
CA ASN A 162 -3.59 10.17 -4.41
C ASN A 162 -5.07 10.58 -4.34
N GLU A 163 -5.97 9.64 -4.07
CA GLU A 163 -7.40 9.89 -3.87
C GLU A 163 -7.77 9.92 -2.38
N CYS A 164 -8.96 10.41 -2.08
CA CYS A 164 -9.50 10.42 -0.73
C CYS A 164 -9.69 9.00 -0.18
N THR A 165 -8.85 8.61 0.76
CA THR A 165 -9.00 7.40 1.55
C THR A 165 -10.32 7.44 2.33
N ALA A 166 -11.13 6.39 2.19
CA ALA A 166 -12.38 6.17 2.92
C ALA A 166 -12.30 4.97 3.88
N ALA A 167 -11.33 4.07 3.68
CA ALA A 167 -11.00 3.02 4.64
C ALA A 167 -9.49 2.85 4.77
N VAL A 168 -8.98 2.85 6.00
CA VAL A 168 -7.55 2.63 6.29
C VAL A 168 -7.38 1.51 7.30
N GLY A 169 -6.35 0.70 7.08
CA GLY A 169 -6.09 -0.43 7.93
C GLY A 169 -4.72 -1.02 7.77
N LEU A 170 -4.57 -2.21 8.33
CA LEU A 170 -3.35 -2.99 8.31
C LEU A 170 -3.65 -4.48 8.29
N LYS A 171 -2.61 -5.27 8.05
CA LYS A 171 -2.63 -6.72 8.20
C LYS A 171 -1.91 -7.12 9.48
N TRP A 172 -2.53 -7.97 10.28
CA TRP A 172 -1.97 -8.45 11.54
C TRP A 172 -2.07 -9.97 11.61
N MET A 173 -0.92 -10.61 11.70
CA MET A 173 -0.89 -12.07 11.78
C MET A 173 -1.05 -12.54 13.23
N LEU A 174 -1.98 -13.46 13.48
CA LEU A 174 -2.27 -14.03 14.80
C LEU A 174 -1.09 -14.82 15.37
N ASN A 175 -0.29 -15.42 14.49
CA ASN A 175 0.80 -16.32 14.83
C ASN A 175 2.20 -15.67 14.67
N GLN A 176 2.31 -14.36 14.87
CA GLN A 176 3.61 -13.68 14.86
C GLN A 176 4.42 -14.13 16.09
N ALA A 177 5.16 -15.22 16.02
CA ALA A 177 6.20 -15.55 17.00
C ALA A 177 7.08 -16.68 16.47
N LYS A 178 8.27 -16.31 15.98
CA LYS A 178 9.46 -17.16 16.09
C LYS A 178 10.62 -16.29 16.56
N ALA A 179 10.80 -16.24 17.87
CA ALA A 179 12.13 -16.33 18.44
C ALA A 179 12.13 -17.65 19.22
N SER A 180 13.09 -18.49 18.91
CA SER A 180 13.39 -19.81 19.45
C SER A 180 12.84 -20.05 20.87
N GLY A 181 12.03 -21.10 21.05
CA GLY A 181 11.76 -21.72 22.35
C GLY A 181 10.52 -21.27 23.13
N ILE A 182 9.78 -20.24 22.72
CA ILE A 182 8.55 -19.80 23.42
C ILE A 182 7.32 -20.36 22.70
N GLN A 183 6.38 -20.94 23.45
CA GLN A 183 5.09 -21.39 22.90
C GLN A 183 4.43 -20.25 22.10
N PRO A 184 3.80 -20.54 20.93
CA PRO A 184 3.30 -19.52 20.01
C PRO A 184 2.20 -18.61 20.57
N GLU A 185 1.74 -18.85 21.79
CA GLU A 185 0.56 -18.21 22.40
C GLU A 185 0.82 -16.80 22.97
N GLN A 186 2.06 -16.28 22.95
CA GLN A 186 2.42 -15.18 23.84
C GLN A 186 2.88 -13.88 23.20
N GLN A 187 2.56 -13.54 21.94
CA GLN A 187 2.97 -12.24 21.38
C GLN A 187 1.94 -11.57 20.46
N GLY A 188 1.97 -10.23 20.43
CA GLY A 188 1.17 -9.41 19.52
C GLY A 188 -0.32 -9.43 19.85
N VAL A 189 -1.16 -9.53 18.81
CA VAL A 189 -2.62 -9.40 18.92
C VAL A 189 -3.26 -10.44 19.84
N MET A 190 -2.72 -11.65 19.88
CA MET A 190 -3.25 -12.71 20.76
C MET A 190 -2.84 -12.52 22.23
N ARG A 191 -1.70 -11.85 22.50
CA ARG A 191 -1.22 -11.61 23.87
C ARG A 191 -1.98 -10.45 24.54
N HIS A 192 -2.19 -9.38 23.80
CA HIS A 192 -2.81 -8.14 24.27
C HIS A 192 -4.26 -8.03 23.78
N HIS A 193 -4.96 -9.16 23.72
CA HIS A 193 -6.25 -9.24 23.04
C HIS A 193 -7.31 -8.39 23.76
N GLU A 194 -7.31 -8.33 25.09
CA GLU A 194 -8.28 -7.56 25.87
C GLU A 194 -8.16 -6.07 25.56
N GLU A 195 -6.94 -5.53 25.61
CA GLU A 195 -6.68 -4.11 25.37
C GLU A 195 -6.90 -3.75 23.89
N ILE A 196 -6.58 -4.66 22.97
CA ILE A 196 -6.79 -4.44 21.53
C ILE A 196 -8.28 -4.50 21.18
N VAL A 197 -9.04 -5.42 21.77
CA VAL A 197 -10.51 -5.50 21.58
C VAL A 197 -11.17 -4.24 22.12
N GLU A 198 -10.72 -3.74 23.27
CA GLU A 198 -11.24 -2.48 23.82
C GLU A 198 -10.85 -1.28 22.96
N TYR A 199 -9.62 -1.24 22.43
CA TYR A 199 -9.22 -0.26 21.44
C TYR A 199 -10.11 -0.32 20.19
N PHE A 200 -10.39 -1.53 19.67
CA PHE A 200 -11.21 -1.71 18.47
C PHE A 200 -12.63 -1.20 18.69
N LYS A 201 -13.22 -1.46 19.86
CA LYS A 201 -14.55 -0.96 20.21
C LYS A 201 -14.56 0.55 20.37
N THR A 202 -13.63 1.10 21.14
CA THR A 202 -13.55 2.54 21.44
C THR A 202 -13.24 3.36 20.18
N ARG A 203 -12.42 2.82 19.27
CA ARG A 203 -11.95 3.50 18.06
C ARG A 203 -12.68 3.07 16.81
N GLY A 204 -13.76 2.29 16.90
CA GLY A 204 -14.54 1.89 15.73
C GLY A 204 -13.77 1.07 14.69
N VAL A 205 -12.80 0.25 15.11
CA VAL A 205 -12.02 -0.60 14.20
C VAL A 205 -12.81 -1.84 13.85
N SER A 206 -12.98 -2.09 12.55
CA SER A 206 -13.63 -3.28 12.01
C SER A 206 -12.61 -4.39 11.75
N ALA A 207 -12.79 -5.55 12.38
CA ALA A 207 -11.90 -6.70 12.15
C ALA A 207 -12.36 -7.52 10.93
N ILE A 208 -11.42 -7.87 10.06
CA ILE A 208 -11.65 -8.78 8.94
C ILE A 208 -10.82 -10.03 9.19
N PHE A 209 -11.47 -11.12 9.59
CA PHE A 209 -10.82 -12.41 9.73
C PHE A 209 -10.68 -13.07 8.37
N LEU A 210 -9.46 -13.47 8.00
CA LEU A 210 -9.21 -14.28 6.82
C LEU A 210 -8.47 -15.57 7.20
N PHE A 211 -9.18 -16.68 7.11
CA PHE A 211 -8.65 -18.00 7.40
C PHE A 211 -8.56 -18.86 6.13
N ARG A 212 -7.92 -20.02 6.26
CA ARG A 212 -7.82 -21.00 5.18
C ARG A 212 -8.30 -22.33 5.70
N ARG A 213 -9.33 -22.91 5.07
CA ARG A 213 -9.90 -24.20 5.52
C ARG A 213 -8.94 -25.36 5.28
N ASN A 214 -8.26 -25.38 4.13
CA ASN A 214 -7.31 -26.46 3.87
C ASN A 214 -5.96 -26.20 4.58
N LEU A 215 -5.86 -26.69 5.81
CA LEU A 215 -4.70 -26.51 6.68
C LEU A 215 -3.47 -27.30 6.22
N LEU A 216 -3.65 -28.44 5.54
CA LEU A 216 -2.54 -29.20 4.94
C LEU A 216 -1.91 -28.40 3.78
N ARG A 217 -2.72 -27.83 2.89
CA ARG A 217 -2.26 -26.89 1.85
C ARG A 217 -1.55 -25.68 2.43
N ARG A 218 -2.05 -25.16 3.55
CA ARG A 218 -1.39 -24.06 4.27
C ARG A 218 0.00 -24.49 4.74
N MET A 219 0.13 -25.66 5.38
CA MET A 219 1.41 -26.20 5.86
C MET A 219 2.41 -26.39 4.72
N ILE A 220 2.01 -27.03 3.63
CA ILE A 220 2.84 -27.19 2.42
C ILE A 220 3.33 -25.83 1.92
N SER A 221 2.44 -24.84 1.91
CA SER A 221 2.81 -23.49 1.49
C SER A 221 3.74 -22.77 2.47
N ILE A 222 3.73 -23.11 3.76
CA ILE A 222 4.70 -22.61 4.75
C ILE A 222 6.07 -23.22 4.49
N LEU A 223 6.14 -24.54 4.29
CA LEU A 223 7.38 -25.27 4.02
C LEU A 223 8.04 -24.79 2.72
N ALA A 224 7.27 -24.69 1.63
CA ALA A 224 7.76 -24.16 0.36
C ALA A 224 8.28 -22.72 0.47
N ASN A 225 7.62 -21.86 1.26
CA ASN A 225 8.09 -20.49 1.49
C ASN A 225 9.38 -20.46 2.34
N SER A 226 9.57 -21.41 3.26
CA SER A 226 10.82 -21.53 4.01
C SER A 226 11.95 -21.95 3.07
N TYR A 227 11.71 -22.97 2.24
CA TYR A 227 12.66 -23.39 1.21
C TYR A 227 13.07 -22.23 0.29
N ASP A 228 12.12 -21.46 -0.24
CA ASP A 228 12.43 -20.30 -1.07
C ASP A 228 13.26 -19.23 -0.33
N ARG A 229 13.06 -19.06 0.97
CA ARG A 229 13.87 -18.13 1.78
C ARG A 229 15.32 -18.58 1.89
N ASP A 230 15.53 -19.88 2.07
CA ASP A 230 16.84 -20.46 2.35
C ASP A 230 17.63 -20.69 1.06
N VAL A 231 16.99 -21.25 0.03
CA VAL A 231 17.62 -21.63 -1.25
C VAL A 231 17.56 -20.51 -2.29
N LYS A 232 16.52 -19.65 -2.24
CA LYS A 232 16.33 -18.51 -3.15
C LYS A 232 16.46 -18.87 -4.65
N PRO A 233 15.65 -19.84 -5.13
CA PRO A 233 15.70 -20.35 -6.50
C PRO A 233 15.41 -19.30 -7.59
N LEU A 234 14.86 -18.13 -7.24
CA LEU A 234 14.63 -17.03 -8.17
C LEU A 234 15.84 -16.08 -8.19
N ASN A 235 16.94 -16.56 -8.79
CA ASN A 235 18.19 -15.79 -8.96
C ASN A 235 18.71 -15.19 -7.64
N GLY A 236 18.73 -15.99 -6.55
CA GLY A 236 19.23 -15.54 -5.26
C GLY A 236 18.29 -14.59 -4.51
N THR A 237 17.05 -14.41 -4.98
CA THR A 237 16.03 -13.58 -4.32
C THR A 237 14.90 -14.42 -3.73
N HIS A 238 14.56 -14.17 -2.46
CA HIS A 238 13.36 -14.72 -1.83
C HIS A 238 12.12 -13.93 -2.28
N LYS A 239 11.06 -14.63 -2.73
CA LYS A 239 9.76 -14.00 -3.06
C LYS A 239 8.60 -14.76 -2.40
N SER A 240 8.08 -14.17 -1.32
CA SER A 240 6.89 -14.69 -0.62
C SER A 240 5.62 -14.69 -1.49
N HIS A 241 5.58 -13.81 -2.48
CA HIS A 241 4.53 -13.68 -3.49
C HIS A 241 5.18 -13.41 -4.86
N VAL A 242 4.63 -14.03 -5.90
CA VAL A 242 5.12 -13.90 -7.28
C VAL A 242 4.08 -13.21 -8.15
N HIS A 243 4.55 -12.55 -9.21
CA HIS A 243 3.72 -11.84 -10.18
C HIS A 243 3.80 -12.42 -11.59
N SER A 244 4.70 -13.38 -11.81
CA SER A 244 4.87 -14.08 -13.09
C SER A 244 4.45 -15.55 -12.96
N PRO A 245 3.69 -16.10 -13.94
CA PRO A 245 3.45 -17.53 -14.04
C PRO A 245 4.74 -18.36 -14.05
N ARG A 246 5.80 -17.85 -14.70
CA ARG A 246 7.09 -18.53 -14.77
C ARG A 246 7.77 -18.65 -13.41
N GLU A 247 7.73 -17.59 -12.60
CA GLU A 247 8.27 -17.63 -11.24
C GLU A 247 7.47 -18.60 -10.37
N ALA A 248 6.13 -18.59 -10.50
CA ALA A 248 5.26 -19.55 -9.82
C ALA A 248 5.62 -21.00 -10.17
N GLU A 249 5.84 -21.31 -11.45
CA GLU A 249 6.26 -22.64 -11.91
C GLU A 249 7.60 -23.07 -11.31
N ILE A 250 8.58 -22.18 -11.24
CA ILE A 250 9.90 -22.49 -10.66
C ILE A 250 9.75 -22.84 -9.16
N LEU A 251 9.02 -22.02 -8.41
CA LEU A 251 8.80 -22.26 -6.98
C LEU A 251 7.95 -23.53 -6.73
N ALA A 252 7.00 -23.83 -7.60
CA ALA A 252 6.12 -24.99 -7.49
C ALA A 252 6.85 -26.33 -7.72
N LYS A 253 8.09 -26.34 -8.23
CA LYS A 253 8.88 -27.57 -8.40
C LYS A 253 9.33 -28.20 -7.08
N TYR A 254 9.43 -27.40 -6.02
CA TYR A 254 9.82 -27.92 -4.72
C TYR A 254 8.71 -28.79 -4.12
N LYS A 255 9.08 -30.00 -3.70
CA LYS A 255 8.21 -30.89 -2.94
C LYS A 255 8.57 -30.81 -1.46
N SER A 256 7.58 -30.56 -0.63
CA SER A 256 7.78 -30.42 0.82
C SER A 256 7.84 -31.79 1.48
N LEU A 257 8.87 -32.01 2.30
CA LEU A 257 8.92 -33.13 3.23
C LEU A 257 8.14 -32.76 4.50
N ILE A 258 7.10 -33.53 4.83
CA ILE A 258 6.22 -33.26 5.97
C ILE A 258 6.58 -34.19 7.12
N ASN A 259 6.83 -33.62 8.30
CA ASN A 259 6.98 -34.39 9.53
C ASN A 259 5.59 -34.88 10.00
N THR A 260 5.32 -36.17 9.76
CA THR A 260 4.04 -36.82 10.08
C THR A 260 3.78 -36.90 11.59
N THR A 261 4.82 -37.06 12.41
CA THR A 261 4.72 -37.06 13.87
C THR A 261 4.16 -35.75 14.41
N LEU A 262 4.50 -34.62 13.80
CA LEU A 262 4.04 -33.28 14.21
C LEU A 262 2.84 -32.77 13.40
N LEU A 263 2.36 -33.53 12.41
CA LEU A 263 1.33 -33.08 11.48
C LEU A 263 0.01 -32.75 12.20
N ILE A 264 -0.60 -33.74 12.86
CA ILE A 264 -1.86 -33.58 13.58
C ILE A 264 -1.79 -32.50 14.68
N PRO A 265 -0.76 -32.49 15.56
CA PRO A 265 -0.60 -31.42 16.55
C PRO A 265 -0.52 -30.02 15.92
N SER A 266 0.18 -29.89 14.80
CA SER A 266 0.33 -28.60 14.10
C SER A 266 -0.98 -28.14 13.45
N LEU A 267 -1.78 -29.06 12.90
CA LEU A 267 -3.11 -28.75 12.37
C LEU A 267 -4.04 -28.29 13.50
N LYS A 268 -4.04 -29.03 14.62
CA LYS A 268 -4.87 -28.72 15.79
C LYS A 268 -4.55 -27.35 16.37
N GLN A 269 -3.27 -27.04 16.53
CA GLN A 269 -2.84 -25.73 17.02
C GLN A 269 -3.40 -24.56 16.20
N VAL A 270 -3.54 -24.75 14.88
CA VAL A 270 -4.07 -23.72 13.99
C VAL A 270 -5.58 -23.56 14.16
N GLU A 271 -6.31 -24.67 14.31
CA GLU A 271 -7.74 -24.66 14.66
C GLU A 271 -7.97 -23.99 16.01
N ASP A 272 -7.22 -24.39 17.03
CA ASP A 272 -7.32 -23.85 18.40
C ASP A 272 -7.04 -22.34 18.42
N THR A 273 -6.00 -21.88 17.71
CA THR A 273 -5.69 -20.44 17.62
C THR A 273 -6.77 -19.67 16.88
N THR A 274 -7.38 -20.28 15.85
CA THR A 274 -8.50 -19.68 15.10
C THR A 274 -9.72 -19.52 16.00
N ALA A 275 -10.08 -20.57 16.73
CA ALA A 275 -11.19 -20.56 17.68
C ALA A 275 -10.96 -19.52 18.80
N LYS A 276 -9.77 -19.49 19.41
CA LYS A 276 -9.39 -18.49 20.41
C LYS A 276 -9.50 -17.06 19.88
N ALA A 277 -9.01 -16.79 18.66
CA ALA A 277 -9.06 -15.45 18.09
C ALA A 277 -10.50 -14.98 17.84
N LEU A 278 -11.37 -15.87 17.35
CA LEU A 278 -12.79 -15.57 17.18
C LEU A 278 -13.48 -15.33 18.52
N GLU A 279 -13.15 -16.12 19.55
CA GLU A 279 -13.69 -15.95 20.89
C GLU A 279 -13.25 -14.62 21.51
N TYR A 280 -11.96 -14.28 21.43
CA TYR A 280 -11.43 -13.02 21.98
C TYR A 280 -12.06 -11.79 21.34
N PHE A 281 -12.27 -11.82 20.02
CA PHE A 281 -12.79 -10.69 19.25
C PHE A 281 -14.31 -10.74 19.02
N LYS A 282 -15.03 -11.66 19.66
CA LYS A 282 -16.48 -11.85 19.46
C LYS A 282 -17.31 -10.59 19.69
N SER A 283 -16.86 -9.72 20.59
CA SER A 283 -17.53 -8.46 20.95
C SER A 283 -17.13 -7.28 20.08
N ALA A 284 -16.05 -7.40 19.29
CA ALA A 284 -15.65 -6.39 18.31
C ALA A 284 -16.44 -6.58 17.01
N ARG A 285 -16.68 -5.50 16.27
CA ARG A 285 -17.32 -5.57 14.94
C ARG A 285 -16.41 -6.33 13.98
N HIS A 286 -16.86 -7.48 13.47
CA HIS A 286 -16.03 -8.31 12.60
C HIS A 286 -16.81 -9.01 11.48
N ILE A 287 -16.08 -9.40 10.44
CA ILE A 287 -16.52 -10.33 9.38
C ILE A 287 -15.54 -11.49 9.29
N ILE A 288 -16.03 -12.69 8.99
CA ILE A 288 -15.22 -13.91 8.86
C ILE A 288 -15.24 -14.36 7.40
N LEU A 289 -14.04 -14.52 6.83
CA LEU A 289 -13.83 -14.97 5.47
C LEU A 289 -12.91 -16.18 5.47
N TYR A 290 -13.14 -17.05 4.50
CA TYR A 290 -12.23 -18.13 4.19
C TYR A 290 -11.68 -17.95 2.79
N TYR A 291 -10.38 -18.17 2.62
CA TYR A 291 -9.67 -18.05 1.35
C TYR A 291 -10.37 -18.83 0.23
N GLU A 292 -10.87 -20.02 0.54
CA GLU A 292 -11.65 -20.85 -0.38
C GLU A 292 -12.88 -20.14 -0.93
N ASP A 293 -13.61 -19.40 -0.09
CA ASP A 293 -14.84 -18.72 -0.52
C ASP A 293 -14.51 -17.50 -1.38
N VAL A 294 -13.46 -16.76 -1.01
CA VAL A 294 -13.02 -15.57 -1.74
C VAL A 294 -12.47 -15.95 -3.13
N VAL A 295 -11.82 -17.11 -3.26
CA VAL A 295 -11.32 -17.62 -4.54
C VAL A 295 -12.44 -18.14 -5.43
N LYS A 296 -13.41 -18.88 -4.86
CA LYS A 296 -14.52 -19.47 -5.63
C LYS A 296 -15.59 -18.44 -6.00
N ASN A 297 -15.90 -17.53 -5.08
CA ASN A 297 -17.00 -16.59 -5.20
C ASN A 297 -16.53 -15.16 -4.99
N HIS A 298 -16.33 -14.45 -6.09
CA HIS A 298 -15.91 -13.04 -6.07
C HIS A 298 -16.93 -12.10 -5.42
N THR A 299 -18.21 -12.50 -5.23
CA THR A 299 -19.17 -11.67 -4.49
C THR A 299 -18.77 -11.46 -3.03
N LYS A 300 -17.92 -12.33 -2.47
CA LYS A 300 -17.36 -12.13 -1.12
C LYS A 300 -16.51 -10.87 -1.00
N LEU A 301 -15.95 -10.38 -2.09
CA LEU A 301 -15.24 -9.09 -2.09
C LEU A 301 -16.22 -7.90 -2.09
N LEU A 302 -17.46 -8.08 -2.54
CA LEU A 302 -18.51 -7.07 -2.41
C LEU A 302 -18.95 -6.97 -0.95
N ASP A 303 -19.14 -8.11 -0.26
CA ASP A 303 -19.46 -8.15 1.17
C ASP A 303 -18.43 -7.35 1.99
N VAL A 304 -17.14 -7.44 1.65
CA VAL A 304 -16.07 -6.67 2.32
C VAL A 304 -16.14 -5.18 2.02
N GLN A 305 -16.41 -4.80 0.77
CA GLN A 305 -16.58 -3.39 0.40
C GLN A 305 -17.78 -2.77 1.10
N ASP A 306 -18.89 -3.50 1.20
CA ASP A 306 -20.09 -3.09 1.94
C ASP A 306 -19.84 -3.02 3.44
N PHE A 307 -19.09 -3.97 4.01
CA PHE A 307 -18.71 -3.97 5.41
C PHE A 307 -17.85 -2.74 5.77
N LEU A 308 -16.94 -2.35 4.87
CA LEU A 308 -16.11 -1.15 4.97
C LEU A 308 -16.79 0.12 4.46
N LYS A 309 -18.05 0.03 3.98
CA LYS A 309 -18.85 1.14 3.43
C LYS A 309 -18.10 1.97 2.37
N VAL A 310 -17.35 1.29 1.50
CA VAL A 310 -16.75 1.92 0.32
C VAL A 310 -17.57 1.59 -0.93
N PRO A 311 -17.48 2.40 -2.01
CA PRO A 311 -18.15 2.08 -3.26
C PRO A 311 -17.78 0.68 -3.77
N ARG A 312 -18.75 -0.07 -4.29
CA ARG A 312 -18.47 -1.37 -4.89
C ARG A 312 -17.70 -1.20 -6.20
N ARG A 313 -16.57 -1.88 -6.34
CA ARG A 313 -15.75 -1.92 -7.54
C ARG A 313 -15.21 -3.33 -7.80
N GLU A 314 -14.83 -3.56 -9.05
CA GLU A 314 -14.07 -4.75 -9.40
C GLU A 314 -12.65 -4.65 -8.80
N LEU A 315 -12.24 -5.66 -8.03
CA LEU A 315 -10.92 -5.71 -7.41
C LEU A 315 -10.01 -6.70 -8.15
N LYS A 316 -8.80 -6.25 -8.50
CA LYS A 316 -7.81 -7.05 -9.24
C LYS A 316 -6.50 -7.19 -8.46
N SER A 317 -5.86 -8.34 -8.58
CA SER A 317 -4.53 -8.60 -8.04
C SER A 317 -3.61 -9.12 -9.14
N ARG A 318 -2.35 -8.68 -9.09
CA ARG A 318 -1.28 -9.20 -9.95
C ARG A 318 -0.59 -10.43 -9.35
N GLN A 319 -0.94 -10.86 -8.14
CA GLN A 319 -0.29 -12.01 -7.52
C GLN A 319 -0.75 -13.30 -8.20
N VAL A 320 0.20 -14.20 -8.46
CA VAL A 320 -0.04 -15.50 -9.07
C VAL A 320 0.05 -16.60 -8.00
N LYS A 321 -0.91 -17.52 -8.02
CA LYS A 321 -0.90 -18.70 -7.14
C LYS A 321 0.20 -19.67 -7.58
N ILE A 322 1.04 -20.07 -6.64
CA ILE A 322 2.18 -20.98 -6.85
C ILE A 322 1.69 -22.43 -7.02
N HIS A 323 1.06 -22.99 -5.99
CA HIS A 323 0.57 -24.38 -6.03
C HIS A 323 -0.83 -24.45 -6.66
N LYS A 324 -0.97 -25.19 -7.76
CA LYS A 324 -2.23 -25.43 -8.50
C LYS A 324 -2.50 -26.93 -8.61
N GLY A 325 -3.75 -27.35 -8.45
CA GLY A 325 -4.13 -28.75 -8.51
C GLY A 325 -3.68 -29.57 -7.29
N SER A 326 -3.52 -30.87 -7.52
CA SER A 326 -3.40 -31.89 -6.45
C SER A 326 -2.22 -31.68 -5.50
N LEU A 327 -2.44 -31.98 -4.23
CA LEU A 327 -1.44 -31.92 -3.18
C LEU A 327 -0.27 -32.88 -3.37
N LEU A 328 -0.50 -34.05 -3.98
CA LEU A 328 0.52 -35.06 -4.22
C LEU A 328 1.69 -34.51 -5.06
N ASN A 329 1.44 -33.50 -5.88
CA ASN A 329 2.48 -32.88 -6.71
C ASN A 329 3.49 -32.06 -5.89
N TYR A 330 3.15 -31.72 -4.65
CA TYR A 330 3.88 -30.77 -3.80
C TYR A 330 4.39 -31.37 -2.49
N VAL A 331 4.22 -32.68 -2.29
CA VAL A 331 4.65 -33.39 -1.08
C VAL A 331 5.55 -34.55 -1.49
N GLU A 332 6.71 -34.66 -0.84
CA GLU A 332 7.68 -35.71 -1.13
C GLU A 332 7.24 -37.06 -0.56
N ASN A 333 6.88 -37.10 0.72
CA ASN A 333 6.40 -38.28 1.43
C ASN A 333 4.86 -38.37 1.49
N TRP A 334 4.20 -38.24 0.32
CA TRP A 334 2.74 -38.16 0.23
C TRP A 334 2.02 -39.37 0.86
N ASP A 335 2.51 -40.58 0.62
CA ASP A 335 1.87 -41.81 1.13
C ASP A 335 1.84 -41.86 2.66
N GLU A 336 2.92 -41.40 3.32
CA GLU A 336 3.00 -41.30 4.77
C GLU A 336 2.03 -40.26 5.33
N VAL A 337 1.93 -39.10 4.67
CA VAL A 337 0.99 -38.03 5.03
C VAL A 337 -0.45 -38.51 4.89
N GLN A 338 -0.77 -39.17 3.77
CA GLN A 338 -2.09 -39.74 3.54
C GLN A 338 -2.42 -40.80 4.59
N LYS A 339 -1.49 -41.71 4.91
CA LYS A 339 -1.66 -42.70 5.97
C LYS A 339 -1.88 -42.06 7.34
N SER A 340 -1.19 -40.96 7.63
CA SER A 340 -1.30 -40.25 8.92
C SER A 340 -2.63 -39.51 9.10
N LEU A 341 -3.27 -39.09 8.01
CA LEU A 341 -4.54 -38.34 8.07
C LEU A 341 -5.77 -39.20 7.83
N LYS A 342 -5.67 -40.33 7.12
CA LYS A 342 -6.78 -41.27 6.92
C LYS A 342 -7.35 -41.76 8.24
N GLY A 343 -8.68 -41.79 8.36
CA GLY A 343 -9.39 -42.19 9.57
C GLY A 343 -9.37 -41.14 10.68
N THR A 344 -8.78 -39.96 10.45
CA THR A 344 -8.78 -38.85 11.40
C THR A 344 -9.77 -37.76 10.97
N HIS A 345 -10.10 -36.82 11.85
CA HIS A 345 -10.97 -35.69 11.49
C HIS A 345 -10.37 -34.77 10.41
N TYR A 346 -9.07 -34.88 10.16
CA TYR A 346 -8.35 -34.15 9.12
C TYR A 346 -8.31 -34.84 7.76
N GLU A 347 -8.92 -36.02 7.60
CA GLU A 347 -8.91 -36.76 6.33
C GLU A 347 -9.42 -35.90 5.16
N SER A 348 -10.44 -35.07 5.42
CA SER A 348 -11.02 -34.14 4.43
C SER A 348 -10.01 -33.13 3.85
N LEU A 349 -8.88 -32.89 4.52
CA LEU A 349 -7.83 -31.99 4.03
C LEU A 349 -7.06 -32.59 2.84
N LEU A 350 -7.11 -33.90 2.65
CA LEU A 350 -6.48 -34.62 1.53
C LEU A 350 -7.16 -34.33 0.19
N SER A 351 -8.48 -34.11 0.19
CA SER A 351 -9.32 -34.06 -1.01
C SER A 351 -9.76 -32.65 -1.42
N GLY A 352 -9.15 -31.60 -0.87
CA GLY A 352 -9.53 -30.21 -1.19
C GLY A 352 -8.72 -29.65 -2.35
N ASP A 353 -9.13 -29.85 -3.59
CA ASP A 353 -8.98 -28.80 -4.61
C ASP A 353 -10.27 -27.96 -4.60
N TYR A 354 -10.14 -26.66 -4.87
CA TYR A 354 -11.25 -25.71 -4.81
C TYR A 354 -12.32 -26.11 -5.82
#